data_AF-A0A9W9DCT1-F1
#
_entry.id   AF-A0A9W9DCT1-F1
#
_cell.length_a   1.000
_cell.length_b   1.000
_cell.length_c   1.000
_cell.angle_alpha   90.00
_cell.angle_beta   90.00
_cell.angle_gamma   90.00
#
_symmetry.space_group_name_H-M   'P 1'
#
loop_
_entity.id
_entity.type
_entity.pdbx_description
1 polymer ?
#
loop_
_entity_poly.entity_id
_entity_poly.type
_entity_poly.pdbx_seq_one_letter_code
_entity_poly.pdbx_strand_id
1 'polypeptide(L)'
;MFQSLAQLGAKGNSTEKKSISPTLRSDIYTTIDHCKAWLAGTRGQAGDGVSYAPMLHTIQKHFPNVAIGLEALGQIEAEVGVIVGGITNMVLEMSKWEALGGGMAMRTWVDTIVNVYAMIPQGSKKEIIARGIVRGINQHTNYSLMTKEFAARIQIISCLKSLCPKIYGPGSEESRQAEAMLSSKLI
;
A
#
# COMPACT_ATOMS: atom_id res chain seq x y z
N MET A 1 -45.75 -29.37 -28.59
CA MET A 1 -46.23 -28.00 -28.32
C MET A 1 -45.14 -27.26 -27.55
N PHE A 2 -44.52 -26.32 -28.25
CA PHE A 2 -43.84 -25.08 -27.84
C PHE A 2 -43.01 -25.01 -26.54
N GLN A 3 -41.72 -24.72 -26.79
CA GLN A 3 -40.73 -24.15 -25.88
C GLN A 3 -41.28 -22.90 -25.15
N SER A 4 -41.07 -22.80 -23.84
CA SER A 4 -41.18 -21.54 -23.11
C SER A 4 -39.82 -20.83 -23.11
N LEU A 5 -39.63 -19.96 -24.10
CA LEU A 5 -38.56 -18.96 -24.21
C LEU A 5 -38.83 -17.78 -23.26
N ALA A 6 -38.92 -18.02 -21.96
CA ALA A 6 -39.17 -16.97 -20.95
C ALA A 6 -38.11 -16.91 -19.82
N GLN A 7 -36.95 -17.53 -20.01
CA GLN A 7 -35.78 -17.37 -19.13
C GLN A 7 -34.54 -16.84 -19.86
N LEU A 8 -34.74 -16.17 -21.00
CA LEU A 8 -33.74 -15.38 -21.70
C LEU A 8 -34.12 -13.90 -21.60
N GLY A 9 -33.94 -13.30 -20.43
CA GLY A 9 -34.40 -11.92 -20.25
C GLY A 9 -34.26 -11.31 -18.87
N ALA A 10 -33.30 -11.76 -18.06
CA ALA A 10 -32.91 -11.00 -16.88
C ALA A 10 -31.39 -11.12 -16.68
N LYS A 11 -30.61 -10.51 -17.58
CA LYS A 11 -29.37 -9.86 -17.17
C LYS A 11 -29.76 -8.68 -16.27
N GLY A 12 -30.24 -9.00 -15.07
CA GLY A 12 -30.22 -8.06 -13.98
C GLY A 12 -28.77 -7.72 -13.77
N ASN A 13 -28.42 -6.46 -13.97
CA ASN A 13 -27.24 -5.86 -13.36
C ASN A 13 -27.23 -6.35 -11.92
N SER A 14 -26.40 -7.34 -11.62
CA SER A 14 -25.93 -7.52 -10.26
C SER A 14 -25.18 -6.24 -9.98
N THR A 15 -25.88 -5.29 -9.38
CA THR A 15 -25.29 -4.28 -8.53
C THR A 15 -24.35 -5.05 -7.62
N GLU A 16 -23.07 -5.11 -8.01
CA GLU A 16 -22.01 -5.62 -7.16
C GLU A 16 -22.21 -4.90 -5.85
N LYS A 17 -22.70 -5.64 -4.85
CA LYS A 17 -22.79 -5.13 -3.49
C LYS A 17 -21.34 -4.83 -3.13
N LYS A 18 -21.05 -3.53 -3.16
CA LYS A 18 -19.86 -2.86 -2.68
C LYS A 18 -19.55 -3.29 -1.25
N SER A 19 -19.03 -4.50 -1.05
CA SER A 19 -18.65 -4.97 0.27
C SER A 19 -17.13 -4.88 0.37
N ILE A 20 -16.69 -3.87 1.11
CA ILE A 20 -15.37 -3.91 1.74
C ILE A 20 -15.21 -5.27 2.42
N SER A 21 -14.03 -5.90 2.28
CA SER A 21 -13.74 -7.11 3.07
C SER A 21 -13.99 -6.76 4.55
N PRO A 22 -14.81 -7.53 5.30
CA PRO A 22 -15.31 -7.12 6.62
C PRO A 22 -14.21 -6.76 7.63
N THR A 23 -13.01 -7.29 7.43
CA THR A 23 -11.85 -7.07 8.31
C THR A 23 -10.81 -6.12 7.71
N LEU A 24 -11.03 -5.54 6.53
CA LEU A 24 -10.00 -4.73 5.84
C LEU A 24 -9.48 -3.60 6.72
N ARG A 25 -10.37 -2.86 7.38
CA ARG A 25 -9.98 -1.75 8.25
C ARG A 25 -9.11 -2.22 9.42
N SER A 26 -9.52 -3.26 10.15
CA SER A 26 -8.74 -3.79 11.27
C SER A 26 -7.40 -4.38 10.81
N ASP A 27 -7.41 -5.05 9.66
CA ASP A 27 -6.24 -5.67 9.07
C ASP A 27 -5.23 -4.60 8.62
N ILE A 28 -5.68 -3.45 8.09
CA ILE A 28 -4.81 -2.30 7.77
C ILE A 28 -4.02 -1.87 9.00
N TYR A 29 -4.70 -1.51 10.10
CA TYR A 29 -4.02 -0.98 11.28
C TYR A 29 -3.11 -2.02 11.94
N THR A 30 -3.55 -3.28 12.01
CA THR A 30 -2.72 -4.39 12.50
C THR A 30 -1.46 -4.56 11.65
N THR A 31 -1.59 -4.47 10.33
CA THR A 31 -0.45 -4.61 9.40
C THR A 31 0.49 -3.39 9.49
N ILE A 32 -0.04 -2.18 9.69
CA ILE A 32 0.76 -0.98 9.96
C ILE A 32 1.60 -1.15 11.24
N ASP A 33 1.00 -1.64 12.33
CA ASP A 33 1.69 -1.86 13.59
C ASP A 33 2.77 -2.95 13.48
N HIS A 34 2.47 -4.04 12.77
CA HIS A 34 3.47 -5.08 12.45
C HIS A 34 4.60 -4.53 11.60
N CYS A 35 4.30 -3.71 10.59
CA CYS A 35 5.30 -3.09 9.73
C CYS A 35 6.21 -2.14 10.49
N LYS A 36 5.62 -1.35 11.40
CA LYS A 36 6.35 -0.47 12.32
C LYS A 36 7.35 -1.26 13.15
N ALA A 37 6.91 -2.34 13.79
CA ALA A 37 7.76 -3.17 14.63
C ALA A 37 8.87 -3.87 13.83
N TRP A 38 8.55 -4.34 12.63
CA TRP A 38 9.47 -5.02 11.72
C TRP A 38 10.56 -4.08 11.16
N LEU A 39 10.18 -2.92 10.63
CA LEU A 39 11.13 -1.93 10.12
C LEU A 39 12.04 -1.37 11.23
N ALA A 40 11.51 -1.24 12.45
CA ALA A 40 12.27 -0.82 13.62
C ALA A 40 13.19 -1.92 14.18
N GLY A 41 13.08 -3.16 13.73
CA GLY A 41 13.89 -4.28 14.22
C GLY A 41 13.42 -4.90 15.55
N THR A 42 12.23 -4.55 16.05
CA THR A 42 11.75 -4.98 17.38
C THR A 42 10.99 -6.31 17.38
N ARG A 43 10.43 -6.73 16.24
CA ARG A 43 9.75 -8.03 16.04
C ARG A 43 10.25 -8.70 14.76
N GLY A 44 11.56 -8.99 14.71
CA GLY A 44 12.27 -9.38 13.49
C GLY A 44 12.89 -8.19 12.77
N GLN A 45 13.52 -8.40 11.62
CA GLN A 45 14.19 -7.32 10.87
C GLN A 45 13.95 -7.42 9.36
N ALA A 46 13.83 -6.26 8.71
CA ALA A 46 13.86 -6.22 7.25
C ALA A 46 15.15 -6.85 6.71
N GLY A 47 15.01 -7.75 5.73
CA GLY A 47 16.08 -8.55 5.12
C GLY A 47 16.27 -9.93 5.72
N ASP A 48 15.56 -10.32 6.78
CA ASP A 48 15.68 -11.66 7.35
C ASP A 48 14.86 -12.74 6.62
N GLY A 49 14.06 -12.36 5.60
CA GLY A 49 13.30 -13.31 4.78
C GLY A 49 12.07 -13.92 5.44
N VAL A 50 11.89 -13.79 6.76
CA VAL A 50 10.88 -14.57 7.50
C VAL A 50 9.92 -13.68 8.26
N SER A 51 10.41 -12.60 8.85
CA SER A 51 9.62 -11.76 9.77
C SER A 51 8.53 -10.94 9.09
N TYR A 52 8.61 -10.75 7.76
CA TYR A 52 7.59 -10.03 7.00
C TYR A 52 6.40 -10.90 6.55
N ALA A 53 6.51 -12.23 6.69
CA ALA A 53 5.49 -13.19 6.25
C ALA A 53 4.08 -12.97 6.86
N PRO A 54 3.92 -12.60 8.15
CA PRO A 54 2.59 -12.31 8.71
C PRO A 54 1.90 -11.11 8.06
N MET A 55 2.66 -10.08 7.70
CA MET A 55 2.13 -8.93 6.95
C MET A 55 1.79 -9.32 5.53
N LEU A 56 2.68 -10.08 4.88
CA LEU A 56 2.44 -10.59 3.53
C LEU A 56 1.15 -11.43 3.46
N HIS A 57 0.94 -12.32 4.43
CA HIS A 57 -0.27 -13.14 4.49
C HIS A 57 -1.54 -12.29 4.62
N THR A 58 -1.49 -11.25 5.46
CA THR A 58 -2.61 -10.30 5.62
C THR A 58 -2.87 -9.52 4.33
N ILE A 59 -1.82 -9.10 3.60
CA ILE A 59 -1.95 -8.45 2.30
C ILE A 59 -2.59 -9.40 1.28
N GLN A 60 -2.09 -10.64 1.17
CA GLN A 60 -2.57 -11.66 0.24
C GLN A 60 -4.03 -12.06 0.51
N LYS A 61 -4.48 -12.01 1.77
CA LYS A 61 -5.90 -12.20 2.12
C LYS A 61 -6.83 -11.23 1.39
N HIS A 62 -6.41 -9.98 1.20
CA HIS A 62 -7.20 -8.95 0.49
C HIS A 62 -6.85 -8.84 -0.99
N PHE A 63 -5.65 -9.27 -1.38
CA PHE A 63 -5.18 -9.26 -2.76
C PHE A 63 -4.46 -10.58 -3.11
N PRO A 64 -5.21 -11.66 -3.38
CA PRO A 64 -4.65 -13.00 -3.60
C PRO A 64 -3.84 -13.10 -4.91
N ASN A 65 -4.12 -12.22 -5.87
CA ASN A 65 -3.46 -12.21 -7.17
C ASN A 65 -2.15 -11.42 -7.19
N VAL A 66 -1.75 -10.77 -6.09
CA VAL A 66 -0.45 -10.12 -6.05
C VAL A 66 0.58 -11.21 -5.78
N ALA A 67 1.25 -11.62 -6.86
CA ALA A 67 2.37 -12.56 -6.86
C ALA A 67 3.54 -11.93 -6.08
N ILE A 68 3.42 -11.94 -4.76
CA ILE A 68 4.35 -11.32 -3.85
C ILE A 68 5.01 -12.44 -3.05
N GLY A 69 6.34 -12.48 -3.04
CA GLY A 69 7.07 -13.04 -1.90
C GLY A 69 8.32 -13.82 -2.25
N LEU A 70 8.31 -14.67 -3.28
CA LEU A 70 9.48 -15.54 -3.52
C LEU A 70 10.72 -14.77 -4.00
N GLU A 71 10.54 -13.76 -4.86
CA GLU A 71 11.65 -12.96 -5.38
C GLU A 71 12.19 -11.94 -4.37
N ALA A 72 11.44 -11.66 -3.31
CA ALA A 72 11.81 -10.67 -2.30
C ALA A 72 12.59 -11.27 -1.12
N LEU A 73 12.60 -12.60 -0.96
CA LEU A 73 13.20 -13.29 0.19
C LEU A 73 14.66 -12.90 0.40
N GLY A 74 14.97 -12.34 1.58
CA GLY A 74 16.33 -11.97 1.98
C GLY A 74 16.85 -10.69 1.34
N GLN A 75 16.02 -10.00 0.53
CA GLN A 75 16.37 -8.73 -0.09
C GLN A 75 15.59 -7.59 0.55
N ILE A 76 16.23 -6.86 1.46
CA ILE A 76 15.64 -5.73 2.22
C ILE A 76 14.83 -4.79 1.31
N GLU A 77 15.40 -4.35 0.19
CA GLU A 77 14.73 -3.42 -0.72
C GLU A 77 13.41 -3.99 -1.26
N ALA A 78 13.44 -5.25 -1.69
CA ALA A 78 12.30 -5.93 -2.28
C ALA A 78 11.23 -6.24 -1.23
N GLU A 79 11.62 -6.75 -0.05
CA GLU A 79 10.70 -7.00 1.07
C GLU A 79 9.98 -5.72 1.48
N VAL A 80 10.73 -4.64 1.66
CA VAL A 80 10.16 -3.34 2.05
C VAL A 80 9.24 -2.81 0.96
N GLY A 81 9.65 -2.88 -0.31
CA GLY A 81 8.82 -2.43 -1.43
C GLY A 81 7.50 -3.19 -1.54
N VAL A 82 7.57 -4.49 -1.37
CA VAL A 82 6.41 -5.38 -1.32
C VAL A 82 5.43 -4.99 -0.21
N ILE A 83 5.92 -4.88 1.03
CA ILE A 83 5.06 -4.59 2.18
C ILE A 83 4.49 -3.18 2.09
N VAL A 84 5.33 -2.22 1.69
CA VAL A 84 4.88 -0.82 1.55
C VAL A 84 3.82 -0.69 0.47
N GLY A 85 4.02 -1.30 -0.70
CA GLY A 85 3.02 -1.32 -1.77
C GLY A 85 1.73 -2.05 -1.36
N GLY A 86 1.85 -3.19 -0.67
CA GLY A 86 0.72 -3.97 -0.21
C GLY A 86 -0.16 -3.23 0.80
N ILE A 87 0.43 -2.62 1.83
CA ILE A 87 -0.31 -1.81 2.81
C ILE A 87 -0.96 -0.60 2.13
N THR A 88 -0.22 0.05 1.22
CA THR A 88 -0.76 1.18 0.44
C THR A 88 -1.98 0.75 -0.37
N ASN A 89 -1.93 -0.41 -1.04
CA ASN A 89 -3.06 -0.96 -1.77
C ASN A 89 -4.26 -1.28 -0.87
N MET A 90 -4.03 -1.83 0.33
CA MET A 90 -5.11 -2.06 1.31
C MET A 90 -5.81 -0.75 1.68
N VAL A 91 -5.03 0.32 1.94
CA VAL A 91 -5.57 1.65 2.26
C VAL A 91 -6.32 2.25 1.06
N LEU A 92 -5.78 2.14 -0.15
CA LEU A 92 -6.47 2.62 -1.35
C LEU A 92 -7.79 1.87 -1.56
N GLU A 93 -7.80 0.55 -1.43
CA GLU A 93 -9.01 -0.25 -1.54
C GLU A 93 -10.06 0.15 -0.51
N MET A 94 -9.67 0.39 0.75
CA MET A 94 -10.56 0.94 1.76
C MET A 94 -11.12 2.32 1.34
N SER A 95 -10.30 3.18 0.73
CA SER A 95 -10.72 4.52 0.32
C SER A 95 -11.84 4.53 -0.73
N LYS A 96 -11.99 3.48 -1.56
CA LYS A 96 -13.13 3.35 -2.50
C LYS A 96 -14.47 3.30 -1.80
N TRP A 97 -14.48 2.66 -0.64
CA TRP A 97 -15.68 2.39 0.14
C TRP A 97 -15.89 3.47 1.20
N GLU A 98 -14.79 3.92 1.81
CA GLU A 98 -14.77 4.87 2.91
C GLU A 98 -13.73 5.95 2.63
N ALA A 99 -14.09 6.93 1.80
CA ALA A 99 -13.14 7.91 1.29
C ALA A 99 -12.41 8.70 2.39
N LEU A 100 -13.15 9.25 3.37
CA LEU A 100 -12.55 9.94 4.52
C LEU A 100 -11.72 9.01 5.40
N GLY A 101 -12.21 7.78 5.63
CA GLY A 101 -11.47 6.75 6.37
C GLY A 101 -10.16 6.38 5.69
N GLY A 102 -10.18 6.24 4.37
CA GLY A 102 -9.00 5.98 3.53
C GLY A 102 -8.00 7.13 3.55
N GLY A 103 -8.46 8.37 3.49
CA GLY A 103 -7.61 9.56 3.63
C GLY A 103 -6.90 9.61 5.00
N MET A 104 -7.61 9.27 6.08
CA MET A 104 -7.04 9.22 7.43
C MET A 104 -6.06 8.05 7.59
N ALA A 105 -6.41 6.85 7.13
CA ALA A 105 -5.51 5.71 7.16
C ALA A 105 -4.25 5.94 6.32
N MET A 106 -4.36 6.62 5.18
CA MET A 106 -3.19 6.98 4.37
C MET A 106 -2.25 7.93 5.12
N ARG A 107 -2.80 8.92 5.83
CA ARG A 107 -2.00 9.81 6.69
C ARG A 107 -1.29 9.01 7.78
N THR A 108 -2.03 8.18 8.52
CA THR A 108 -1.44 7.32 9.57
C THR A 108 -0.34 6.42 9.02
N TRP A 109 -0.55 5.84 7.83
CA TRP A 109 0.42 4.99 7.18
C TRP A 109 1.70 5.75 6.81
N VAL A 110 1.58 6.89 6.12
CA VAL A 110 2.71 7.75 5.75
C VAL A 110 3.48 8.24 6.98
N ASP A 111 2.77 8.72 8.00
CA ASP A 111 3.39 9.19 9.25
C ASP A 111 4.13 8.05 9.96
N THR A 112 3.59 6.83 9.94
CA THR A 112 4.25 5.65 10.50
C THR A 112 5.56 5.35 9.77
N ILE A 113 5.56 5.34 8.44
CA ILE A 113 6.78 5.12 7.65
C ILE A 113 7.84 6.16 7.99
N VAL A 114 7.46 7.45 8.00
CA VAL A 114 8.38 8.57 8.27
C VAL A 114 8.98 8.45 9.67
N ASN A 115 8.14 8.19 10.68
CA ASN A 115 8.57 8.09 12.06
C ASN A 115 9.54 6.91 12.26
N VAL A 116 9.25 5.76 11.66
CA VAL A 116 10.13 4.59 11.78
C VAL A 116 11.42 4.81 11.01
N TYR A 117 11.35 5.35 9.81
CA TYR A 117 12.53 5.66 9.00
C TYR A 117 13.49 6.62 9.73
N ALA A 118 12.95 7.61 10.45
CA ALA A 118 13.74 8.53 11.25
C ALA A 118 14.52 7.82 12.37
N MET A 119 13.97 6.74 12.94
CA MET A 119 14.60 5.95 14.02
C MET A 119 15.69 4.99 13.51
N ILE A 120 15.72 4.68 12.21
CA ILE A 120 16.73 3.78 11.65
C ILE A 120 18.10 4.49 11.69
N PRO A 121 19.15 3.86 12.25
CA PRO A 121 20.50 4.42 12.26
C PRO A 121 21.00 4.72 10.85
N GLN A 122 21.82 5.77 10.70
CA GLN A 122 22.43 6.10 9.42
C GLN A 122 23.32 4.96 8.92
N GLY A 123 23.30 4.70 7.61
CA GLY A 123 24.11 3.66 6.97
C GLY A 123 23.41 3.00 5.79
N SER A 124 24.10 2.04 5.18
CA SER A 124 23.65 1.34 3.96
C SER A 124 22.26 0.71 4.11
N LYS A 125 21.94 0.14 5.27
CA LYS A 125 20.61 -0.44 5.55
C LYS A 125 19.49 0.62 5.44
N LYS A 126 19.73 1.84 5.94
CA LYS A 126 18.74 2.93 5.88
C LYS A 126 18.46 3.35 4.45
N GLU A 127 19.51 3.47 3.63
CA GLU A 127 19.39 3.80 2.21
C GLU A 127 18.64 2.71 1.42
N ILE A 128 18.93 1.42 1.72
CA ILE A 128 18.22 0.29 1.10
C ILE A 128 16.73 0.32 1.46
N ILE A 129 16.41 0.63 2.73
CA ILE A 129 15.02 0.77 3.18
C ILE A 129 14.34 1.96 2.51
N ALA A 130 15.03 3.11 2.36
CA ALA A 130 14.52 4.27 1.64
C ALA A 130 14.15 3.92 0.18
N ARG A 131 15.03 3.20 -0.52
CA ARG A 131 14.77 2.70 -1.88
C ARG A 131 13.58 1.75 -1.90
N GLY A 132 13.51 0.83 -0.95
CA GLY A 132 12.38 -0.09 -0.79
C GLY A 132 11.05 0.65 -0.62
N ILE A 133 10.99 1.67 0.25
CA ILE A 133 9.79 2.48 0.46
C ILE A 133 9.35 3.14 -0.85
N VAL A 134 10.27 3.81 -1.55
CA VAL A 134 9.97 4.48 -2.82
C VAL A 134 9.55 3.48 -3.89
N ARG A 135 10.18 2.31 -3.94
CA ARG A 135 9.80 1.21 -4.83
C ARG A 135 8.39 0.72 -4.54
N GLY A 136 8.00 0.61 -3.27
CA GLY A 136 6.65 0.23 -2.87
C GLY A 136 5.58 1.19 -3.38
N ILE A 137 5.81 2.49 -3.19
CA ILE A 137 4.88 3.54 -3.64
C ILE A 137 4.84 3.65 -5.16
N ASN A 138 6.00 3.63 -5.82
CA ASN A 138 6.04 3.84 -7.25
C ASN A 138 5.70 2.58 -8.03
N GLN A 139 6.20 1.40 -7.67
CA GLN A 139 6.12 0.20 -8.53
C GLN A 139 5.06 -0.81 -8.07
N HIS A 140 4.83 -0.94 -6.77
CA HIS A 140 3.94 -1.97 -6.22
C HIS A 140 2.54 -1.45 -5.84
N THR A 141 2.32 -0.14 -5.92
CA THR A 141 1.02 0.47 -5.65
C THR A 141 0.14 0.49 -6.89
N ASN A 142 -1.09 0.00 -6.77
CA ASN A 142 -2.12 0.04 -7.79
C ASN A 142 -3.05 1.25 -7.57
N TYR A 143 -2.78 2.34 -8.27
CA TYR A 143 -3.57 3.58 -8.15
C TYR A 143 -4.99 3.50 -8.70
N SER A 144 -5.34 2.45 -9.46
CA SER A 144 -6.75 2.19 -9.82
C SER A 144 -7.60 1.85 -8.60
N LEU A 145 -6.96 1.49 -7.47
CA LEU A 145 -7.63 1.25 -6.21
C LEU A 145 -8.05 2.53 -5.49
N MET A 146 -7.57 3.71 -5.90
CA MET A 146 -7.84 4.96 -5.21
C MET A 146 -9.29 5.42 -5.36
N THR A 147 -9.82 6.06 -4.32
CA THR A 147 -11.14 6.70 -4.36
C THR A 147 -11.30 7.69 -5.51
N LYS A 148 -12.53 7.81 -6.01
CA LYS A 148 -12.92 8.83 -7.00
C LYS A 148 -13.40 10.13 -6.34
N GLU A 149 -13.61 10.16 -5.03
CA GLU A 149 -14.03 11.37 -4.33
C GLU A 149 -12.88 12.39 -4.32
N PHE A 150 -13.14 13.59 -4.83
CA PHE A 150 -12.10 14.59 -5.08
C PHE A 150 -11.30 14.98 -3.82
N ALA A 151 -11.98 15.32 -2.73
CA ALA A 151 -11.33 15.78 -1.51
C ALA A 151 -10.40 14.71 -0.91
N ALA A 152 -10.93 13.49 -0.72
CA ALA A 152 -10.16 12.36 -0.22
C ALA A 152 -9.02 11.96 -1.17
N ARG A 153 -9.25 11.99 -2.49
CA ARG A 153 -8.22 11.70 -3.51
C ARG A 153 -7.05 12.68 -3.40
N ILE A 154 -7.32 13.98 -3.32
CA ILE A 154 -6.26 15.00 -3.17
C ILE A 154 -5.52 14.81 -1.85
N GLN A 155 -6.21 14.49 -0.76
CA GLN A 155 -5.57 14.21 0.52
C GLN A 155 -4.61 13.01 0.44
N ILE A 156 -5.05 11.89 -0.17
CA ILE A 156 -4.23 10.68 -0.37
C ILE A 156 -2.99 11.00 -1.20
N ILE A 157 -3.18 11.69 -2.33
CA ILE A 157 -2.08 12.10 -3.22
C ILE A 157 -1.08 12.98 -2.48
N SER A 158 -1.56 13.96 -1.72
CA SER A 158 -0.71 14.86 -0.94
C SER A 158 0.11 14.10 0.11
N CYS A 159 -0.51 13.15 0.83
CA CYS A 159 0.18 12.30 1.79
C CYS A 159 1.31 11.51 1.12
N LEU A 160 1.02 10.83 0.00
CA LEU A 160 1.99 10.03 -0.73
C LEU A 160 3.15 10.87 -1.31
N LYS A 161 2.85 12.02 -1.90
CA LYS A 161 3.87 12.95 -2.42
C LYS A 161 4.78 13.47 -1.32
N SER A 162 4.26 13.68 -0.11
CA SER A 162 5.06 14.15 1.02
C SER A 162 6.11 13.13 1.52
N LEU A 163 5.98 11.86 1.14
CA LEU A 163 6.84 10.79 1.67
C LEU A 163 8.29 10.90 1.17
N CYS A 164 8.48 11.12 -0.14
CA CYS A 164 9.80 11.18 -0.77
C CYS A 164 10.70 12.30 -0.18
N PRO A 165 10.25 13.55 -0.05
CA PRO A 165 11.07 14.61 0.55
C PRO A 165 11.32 14.40 2.05
N LYS A 166 10.46 13.66 2.76
CA LYS A 166 10.69 13.30 4.17
C LYS A 166 11.74 12.20 4.33
N ILE A 167 11.98 11.39 3.31
CA ILE A 167 12.95 10.27 3.33
C ILE A 167 14.32 10.70 2.82
N TYR A 168 14.37 11.37 1.67
CA TYR A 168 15.62 11.77 1.01
C TYR A 168 16.03 13.23 1.28
N GLY A 169 15.13 14.02 1.86
CA GLY A 169 15.31 15.45 2.07
C GLY A 169 14.67 16.29 0.96
N PRO A 170 14.21 17.51 1.29
CA PRO A 170 13.57 18.40 0.34
C PRO A 170 14.56 18.80 -0.77
N GLY A 171 14.13 18.68 -2.03
CA GLY A 171 14.91 19.10 -3.20
C GLY A 171 16.01 18.14 -3.64
N SER A 172 16.16 16.97 -3.00
CA SER A 172 17.09 15.93 -3.45
C SER A 172 16.73 15.42 -4.85
N GLU A 173 17.71 14.91 -5.59
CA GLU A 173 17.49 14.35 -6.91
C GLU A 173 16.56 13.13 -6.86
N GLU A 174 16.78 12.24 -5.89
CA GLU A 174 15.96 11.06 -5.64
C GLU A 174 14.52 11.45 -5.31
N SER A 175 14.31 12.48 -4.50
CA SER A 175 12.98 13.00 -4.19
C SER A 175 12.29 13.52 -5.44
N ARG A 176 12.99 14.28 -6.28
CA ARG A 176 12.42 14.82 -7.53
C ARG A 176 12.08 13.73 -8.53
N GLN A 177 12.96 12.74 -8.70
CA GLN A 177 12.73 11.61 -9.60
C GLN A 177 11.54 10.76 -9.12
N ALA A 178 11.49 10.45 -7.83
CA ALA A 178 10.39 9.68 -7.24
C ALA A 178 9.06 10.43 -7.34
N GLU A 179 9.05 11.74 -7.14
CA GLU A 179 7.84 12.56 -7.28
C GLU A 179 7.38 12.65 -8.74
N ALA A 180 8.30 12.76 -9.70
CA ALA A 180 7.97 12.76 -11.13
C ALA A 180 7.32 11.43 -11.55
N MET A 181 7.89 10.30 -11.10
CA MET A 181 7.32 8.96 -11.32
C MET A 181 5.96 8.77 -10.67
N LEU A 182 5.77 9.32 -9.47
CA LEU A 182 4.48 9.26 -8.79
C LEU A 182 3.44 10.12 -9.52
N SER A 183 3.82 11.32 -9.92
CA SER A 183 2.94 12.26 -10.62
C SER A 183 2.44 11.71 -11.95
N SER A 184 3.29 11.02 -12.72
CA SER A 184 2.87 10.40 -13.99
C SER A 184 1.83 9.29 -13.85
N LYS A 185 1.64 8.74 -12.64
CA LYS A 185 0.65 7.69 -12.34
C LYS A 185 -0.65 8.21 -11.76
N LEU A 186 -0.65 9.47 -11.33
CA LEU A 186 -1.78 10.10 -10.63
C LEU A 186 -2.59 11.06 -11.50
N ILE A 187 -2.03 11.43 -12.67
CA ILE A 187 -2.67 12.15 -13.78
C ILE A 187 -3.51 11.17 -14.59
#